data_AF-A0A100W6L9-F1
#
_entry.id   AF-A0A100W6L9-F1
#
_cell.length_a   1.000
_cell.length_b   1.000
_cell.length_c   1.000
_cell.angle_alpha   90.00
_cell.angle_beta   90.00
_cell.angle_gamma   90.00
#
_symmetry.space_group_name_H-M   'P 1'
#
loop_
_entity.id
_entity.type
_entity.pdbx_description
1 polymer ?
#
loop_
_entity_poly.entity_id
_entity_poly.type
_entity_poly.pdbx_seq_one_letter_code
_entity_poly.pdbx_strand_id
1 'polypeptide(L)' 'MAHVSDETLNELRRELNRFKSEQYRDRGYAAAHLAGAVEMLLEEAEQSIGERYQAG' A
#
# COMPACT_ATOMS: atom_id res chain seq x y z
N MET A 1 -6.86 12.12 -11.76
CA MET A 1 -5.90 11.01 -11.89
C MET A 1 -5.13 10.93 -10.58
N ALA A 2 -5.30 9.85 -9.81
CA ALA A 2 -4.53 9.61 -8.59
C ALA A 2 -3.05 9.49 -8.99
N HIS A 3 -2.20 10.33 -8.43
CA HIS A 3 -0.76 10.27 -8.69
C HIS A 3 -0.13 9.68 -7.44
N VAL A 4 -0.04 8.35 -7.41
CA VAL A 4 0.80 7.66 -6.42
C VAL A 4 2.23 8.06 -6.74
N SER A 5 3.01 8.44 -5.74
CA SER A 5 4.42 8.80 -5.96
C SER A 5 5.22 7.55 -6.37
N ASP A 6 6.25 7.73 -7.18
CA ASP A 6 7.15 6.64 -7.57
C ASP A 6 7.88 6.03 -6.36
N GLU A 7 8.02 6.79 -5.28
CA GLU A 7 8.61 6.35 -4.01
C GLU A 7 7.66 5.40 -3.27
N THR A 8 6.38 5.81 -3.13
CA THR A 8 5.31 4.99 -2.55
C THR A 8 5.11 3.68 -3.33
N LEU A 9 5.20 3.71 -4.66
CA LEU A 9 5.12 2.51 -5.50
C LEU A 9 6.33 1.59 -5.32
N ASN A 10 7.52 2.15 -5.11
CA ASN A 10 8.74 1.37 -4.87
C ASN A 10 8.71 0.69 -3.49
N GLU A 11 8.25 1.39 -2.45
CA GLU A 11 8.06 0.81 -1.13
C GLU A 11 7.05 -0.33 -1.19
N LEU A 12 5.88 -0.11 -1.80
CA LEU A 12 4.89 -1.16 -1.99
C LEU A 12 5.48 -2.39 -2.70
N ARG A 13 6.26 -2.17 -3.76
CA ARG A 13 6.89 -3.26 -4.52
C ARG A 13 7.93 -4.01 -3.68
N ARG A 14 8.59 -3.34 -2.74
CA ARG A 14 9.58 -3.92 -1.82
C ARG A 14 8.88 -4.76 -0.75
N GLU A 15 7.84 -4.25 -0.12
CA GLU A 15 6.97 -4.96 0.81
C GLU A 15 6.37 -6.22 0.16
N LEU A 16 5.89 -6.09 -1.09
CA LEU A 16 5.31 -7.21 -1.85
C LEU A 16 6.33 -8.33 -2.12
N ASN A 17 7.57 -7.96 -2.42
CA ASN A 17 8.65 -8.92 -2.62
C ASN A 17 9.05 -9.62 -1.30
N ARG A 18 9.02 -8.88 -0.18
CA ARG A 18 9.27 -9.44 1.15
C ARG A 18 8.19 -10.45 1.54
N PHE A 19 6.92 -10.08 1.34
CA PHE A 19 5.77 -10.99 1.50
C PHE A 19 5.93 -12.26 0.65
N LYS A 20 6.31 -12.14 -0.63
CA LYS A 20 6.53 -13.29 -1.51
C LYS A 20 7.65 -14.24 -1.03
N SER A 21 8.63 -13.71 -0.31
CA SER A 21 9.71 -14.50 0.28
C SER A 21 9.29 -15.17 1.60
N GLU A 22 8.40 -14.54 2.37
CA GLU A 22 8.01 -14.97 3.71
C GLU A 22 6.75 -15.87 3.75
N GLN A 23 5.90 -15.81 2.72
CA GLN A 23 4.68 -16.64 2.57
C GLN A 23 4.93 -18.17 2.65
N TYR A 24 6.17 -18.62 2.43
CA TYR A 24 6.53 -20.04 2.53
C TYR A 24 6.81 -20.50 3.97
N ARG A 25 7.02 -19.56 4.92
CA ARG A 25 7.30 -19.85 6.33
C ARG A 25 6.05 -19.82 7.20
N ASP A 26 5.18 -18.83 7.00
CA ASP A 26 3.91 -18.70 7.72
C ASP A 26 2.91 -17.91 6.85
N ARG A 27 1.90 -18.61 6.33
CA ARG A 27 0.92 -18.05 5.39
C ARG A 27 -0.02 -17.03 6.05
N GLY A 28 -0.24 -17.12 7.36
CA GLY A 28 -1.18 -16.25 8.08
C GLY A 28 -0.57 -14.89 8.39
N TYR A 29 0.65 -14.88 8.94
CA TYR A 29 1.37 -13.66 9.29
C TYR A 29 1.65 -12.78 8.06
N ALA A 30 2.08 -13.40 6.97
CA ALA A 30 2.36 -12.70 5.73
C ALA A 30 1.07 -12.03 5.18
N ALA A 31 -0.06 -12.74 5.18
CA ALA A 31 -1.31 -12.22 4.60
C ALA A 31 -1.84 -11.02 5.38
N ALA A 32 -1.73 -11.04 6.71
CA ALA A 32 -2.11 -9.92 7.57
C ALA A 32 -1.24 -8.67 7.34
N HIS A 33 0.08 -8.86 7.18
CA HIS A 33 1.01 -7.75 6.87
C HIS A 33 0.71 -7.10 5.52
N LEU A 34 0.45 -7.91 4.49
CA LEU A 34 0.12 -7.38 3.16
C LEU A 34 -1.22 -6.62 3.17
N ALA A 35 -2.23 -7.15 3.88
CA ALA A 35 -3.52 -6.48 4.01
C ALA A 35 -3.36 -5.09 4.64
N GLY A 36 -2.59 -4.98 5.74
CA GLY A 36 -2.32 -3.70 6.39
C GLY A 36 -1.55 -2.71 5.50
N ALA A 37 -0.55 -3.18 4.74
CA ALA A 37 0.17 -2.32 3.80
C ALA A 37 -0.73 -1.78 2.67
N VAL A 38 -1.67 -2.59 2.18
CA VAL A 38 -2.63 -2.17 1.16
C VAL A 38 -3.68 -1.21 1.73
N GLU A 39 -4.16 -1.44 2.96
CA GLU A 39 -5.08 -0.53 3.65
C GLU A 39 -4.46 0.87 3.83
N MET A 40 -3.21 0.97 4.29
CA MET A 40 -2.51 2.26 4.44
C MET A 40 -2.42 3.04 3.12
N LEU A 41 -2.15 2.36 2.01
CA LEU A 41 -2.09 3.00 0.70
C LEU A 41 -3.45 3.47 0.18
N LEU A 42 -4.51 2.72 0.49
CA LEU A 42 -5.87 3.12 0.14
C LEU A 42 -6.29 4.35 0.94
N GLU A 43 -5.98 4.41 2.24
CA GLU A 43 -6.22 5.59 3.07
C GLU A 43 -5.49 6.83 2.56
N GLU A 44 -4.20 6.69 2.18
CA GLU A 44 -3.42 7.80 1.63
C GLU A 44 -3.99 8.28 0.27
N ALA A 45 -4.41 7.34 -0.58
CA ALA A 45 -5.05 7.66 -1.84
C ALA A 45 -6.41 8.37 -1.66
N GLU A 46 -7.22 7.96 -0.69
CA GLU A 46 -8.52 8.57 -0.38
C GLU A 46 -8.37 9.98 0.21
N GLN A 47 -7.40 10.20 1.11
CA GLN A 47 -7.08 11.53 1.64
C GLN A 47 -6.64 12.49 0.53
N SER A 48 -5.78 12.02 -0.38
CA SER A 48 -5.36 12.81 -1.56
C SER A 48 -6.52 13.20 -2.48
N ILE A 49 -7.58 12.39 -2.53
CA ILE A 49 -8.81 12.72 -3.27
C ILE A 49 -9.63 13.77 -2.52
N GLY A 50 -9.79 13.66 -1.20
CA GLY A 50 -10.56 14.59 -0.38
C GLY A 50 -10.04 16.03 -0.40
N GLU A 51 -8.71 16.20 -0.33
CA GLU A 51 -8.08 17.54 -0.40
C GLU A 51 -8.30 18.23 -1.75
N ARG A 52 -8.36 17.46 -2.86
CA ARG A 52 -8.66 17.98 -4.20
C ARG A 52 -10.11 18.43 -4.38
N TYR A 53 -11.05 17.83 -3.66
CA TYR A 53 -12.46 18.22 -3.71
C TYR A 53 -12.79 19.45 -2.85
N GLN A 54 -11.98 19.78 -1.84
CA GLN A 54 -12.14 21.02 -1.07
C GLN A 54 -11.45 22.24 -1.70
N ALA A 55 -10.54 22.03 -2.65
CA ALA A 55 -9.76 23.07 -3.32
C ALA A 55 -10.32 23.53 -4.68
N GLY A 56 -11.53 23.07 -5.07
CA GLY A 56 -12.23 23.46 -6.31
C GLY A 56 -13.58 24.09 -6.01
#